data_AF-A0A949YBX8-F1
#
_entry.id   AF-A0A949YBX8-F1
#
_cell.length_a   1.000
_cell.length_b   1.000
_cell.length_c   1.000
_cell.angle_alpha   90.00
_cell.angle_beta   90.00
_cell.angle_gamma   90.00
#
_symmetry.space_group_name_H-M   'P 1'
#
loop_
_entity.id
_entity.type
_entity.pdbx_description
1 polymer ?
#
loop_
_entity_poly.entity_id
_entity_poly.type
_entity_poly.pdbx_seq_one_letter_code
_entity_poly.pdbx_strand_id
1 'polypeptide(L)'
;MAKRIGKCTNYSGCKLAYRNEQINVVTKEFRCPECGSPLEPVGRKKDSSLATFLIAGVAVVLLLAIGAIVWTLMRAPSGRVLIVSSTPTPVQSPTPTPTPTPTSTPTPVETPTPAATAASPTPTGSGTPINLDLTGEGLEEVKRAIAQRIELQPSLTQVQKDTIYNAVESAKAMGRIAVVSFPTATSVPSESVASIVAQLSTPEARKLLQEPRIILAVLGYADRQGEDQKNFTLSKERADAVVEILRDKCGVVNTVYAIPMGGTDLFDPHGLARNRTVEVWAGLP
;
A
#
# COMPACT_ATOMS: atom_id res chain seq x y z
N MET A 1 37.48 -33.15 6.93
CA MET A 1 36.73 -31.93 7.31
C MET A 1 35.42 -31.93 6.54
N ALA A 2 34.30 -31.52 7.14
CA ALA A 2 33.02 -31.51 6.45
C ALA A 2 33.04 -30.47 5.32
N LYS A 3 32.73 -30.89 4.08
CA LYS A 3 32.58 -29.97 2.94
C LYS A 3 31.36 -29.09 3.19
N ARG A 4 31.55 -27.78 3.34
CA ARG A 4 30.47 -26.81 3.53
C ARG A 4 30.40 -25.90 2.31
N ILE A 5 29.18 -25.63 1.86
CA ILE A 5 28.91 -24.74 0.72
C ILE A 5 28.37 -23.43 1.29
N GLY A 6 28.96 -22.32 0.89
CA GLY A 6 28.55 -21.00 1.33
C GLY A 6 28.57 -19.97 0.20
N LYS A 7 27.89 -18.86 0.43
CA LYS A 7 27.89 -17.70 -0.47
C LYS A 7 28.47 -16.49 0.23
N CYS A 8 29.19 -15.66 -0.53
CA CYS A 8 29.73 -14.41 -0.02
C CYS A 8 28.67 -13.30 -0.16
N THR A 9 28.44 -12.55 0.91
CA THR A 9 27.50 -11.42 0.95
C THR A 9 28.19 -10.06 0.99
N ASN A 10 29.52 -10.03 0.85
CA ASN A 10 30.28 -8.78 0.83
C ASN A 10 30.32 -8.18 -0.58
N TYR A 11 29.29 -7.39 -0.93
CA TYR A 11 29.21 -6.72 -2.22
C TYR A 11 30.13 -5.49 -2.33
N SER A 12 30.77 -5.03 -1.25
CA SER A 12 31.79 -3.97 -1.30
C SER A 12 33.15 -4.49 -1.78
N GLY A 13 33.21 -5.05 -2.99
CA GLY A 13 34.46 -5.38 -3.69
C GLY A 13 34.80 -6.87 -3.89
N CYS A 14 33.89 -7.80 -3.57
CA CYS A 14 34.09 -9.23 -3.82
C CYS A 14 33.40 -9.67 -5.12
N LYS A 15 34.15 -10.18 -6.10
CA LYS A 15 33.58 -10.62 -7.39
C LYS A 15 32.72 -11.87 -7.22
N LEU A 16 33.09 -12.76 -6.28
CA LEU A 16 32.30 -13.94 -5.96
C LEU A 16 30.93 -13.59 -5.36
N ALA A 17 30.82 -12.48 -4.62
CA ALA A 17 29.53 -11.99 -4.12
C ALA A 17 28.65 -11.49 -5.27
N TYR A 18 29.18 -10.66 -6.17
CA TYR A 18 28.44 -10.14 -7.33
C TYR A 18 27.94 -11.24 -8.29
N ARG A 19 28.73 -12.31 -8.48
CA ARG A 19 28.32 -13.46 -9.32
C ARG A 19 27.38 -14.44 -8.61
N ASN A 20 27.09 -14.22 -7.33
CA ASN A 20 26.27 -15.11 -6.49
C ASN A 20 26.74 -16.58 -6.54
N GLU A 21 28.06 -16.76 -6.64
CA GLU A 21 28.69 -18.05 -6.89
C GLU A 21 28.77 -18.88 -5.59
N GLN A 22 28.52 -20.19 -5.68
CA GLN A 22 28.57 -21.08 -4.53
C GLN A 22 30.00 -21.56 -4.27
N ILE A 23 30.55 -21.22 -3.12
CA ILE A 23 31.94 -21.49 -2.76
C ILE A 23 31.98 -22.75 -1.89
N ASN A 24 32.76 -23.73 -2.34
CA ASN A 24 33.03 -24.95 -1.58
C ASN A 24 34.25 -24.73 -0.66
N VAL A 25 34.03 -24.66 0.64
CA VAL A 25 35.12 -24.48 1.63
C VAL A 25 35.36 -25.78 2.38
N VAL A 26 36.63 -26.22 2.37
CA VAL A 26 37.10 -27.45 3.04
C VAL A 26 37.94 -27.12 4.28
N THR A 27 38.24 -25.84 4.52
CA THR A 27 39.05 -25.35 5.64
C THR A 27 38.23 -25.21 6.93
N LYS A 28 38.91 -25.08 8.07
CA LYS A 28 38.27 -24.87 9.39
C LYS A 28 37.49 -23.55 9.47
N GLU A 29 37.93 -22.54 8.72
CA GLU A 29 37.33 -21.20 8.75
C GLU A 29 36.39 -21.00 7.55
N PHE A 30 35.11 -20.76 7.84
CA PHE A 30 34.07 -20.60 6.81
C PHE A 30 34.04 -19.16 6.29
N ARG A 31 35.10 -18.78 5.57
CA ARG A 31 35.32 -17.43 5.04
C ARG A 31 35.54 -17.44 3.53
N CYS A 32 35.20 -16.32 2.89
CA CYS A 32 35.38 -16.12 1.46
C CYS A 32 36.88 -16.04 1.12
N PRO A 33 37.37 -16.76 0.10
CA PRO A 33 38.78 -16.73 -0.30
C PRO A 33 39.19 -15.41 -0.96
N GLU A 34 38.25 -14.63 -1.52
CA GLU A 34 38.55 -13.35 -2.15
C GLU A 34 38.60 -12.19 -1.14
N CYS A 35 37.61 -12.09 -0.25
CA CYS A 35 37.44 -10.91 0.61
C CYS A 35 37.55 -11.19 2.11
N GLY A 36 37.76 -12.44 2.53
CA GLY A 36 37.89 -12.83 3.95
C GLY A 36 36.62 -12.74 4.80
N SER A 37 35.52 -12.24 4.24
CA SER A 37 34.22 -12.12 4.92
C SER A 37 33.64 -13.51 5.24
N PRO A 38 32.90 -13.66 6.36
CA PRO A 38 32.23 -14.92 6.67
C PRO A 38 31.24 -15.29 5.56
N LEU A 39 31.21 -16.57 5.19
CA LEU A 39 30.24 -17.07 4.21
C LEU A 39 28.91 -17.39 4.89
N GLU A 40 27.83 -17.20 4.16
CA GLU A 40 26.51 -17.62 4.58
C GLU A 40 26.23 -19.06 4.10
N PRO A 41 25.85 -20.00 4.98
CA PRO A 41 25.68 -21.39 4.61
C PRO A 41 24.45 -21.58 3.72
N VAL A 42 24.65 -22.16 2.54
CA VAL A 42 23.53 -22.52 1.67
C VAL A 42 22.96 -23.84 2.16
N GLY A 43 21.83 -23.77 2.87
CA GLY A 43 21.14 -24.97 3.34
C GLY A 43 20.74 -25.87 2.17
N ARG A 44 21.10 -27.15 2.22
CA ARG A 44 20.45 -28.16 1.37
C ARG A 44 18.96 -28.10 1.70
N LYS A 45 18.13 -27.72 0.72
CA LYS A 45 16.69 -27.99 0.78
C LYS A 45 16.55 -29.48 1.09
N LYS A 46 16.05 -29.80 2.28
CA LYS A 46 15.65 -31.16 2.65
C LYS A 46 14.48 -31.48 1.73
N ASP A 47 14.69 -32.38 0.77
CA ASP A 47 13.68 -32.80 -0.19
C ASP A 47 12.41 -33.23 0.57
N SER A 48 11.42 -32.34 0.60
CA SER A 48 10.21 -32.46 1.41
C SER A 48 9.07 -33.11 0.62
N SER A 49 9.38 -34.00 -0.33
CA SER A 49 8.36 -34.59 -1.21
C SER A 49 7.33 -35.39 -0.41
N LEU A 50 7.76 -36.13 0.62
CA LEU A 50 6.90 -37.05 1.35
C LEU A 50 5.89 -36.34 2.29
N ALA A 51 6.29 -35.25 2.93
CA ALA A 51 5.40 -34.49 3.82
C ALA A 51 4.31 -33.75 3.04
N THR A 52 4.63 -33.23 1.86
CA THR A 52 3.65 -32.54 1.00
C THR A 52 2.60 -33.51 0.45
N PHE A 53 2.98 -34.74 0.08
CA PHE A 53 2.01 -35.75 -0.36
C PHE A 53 1.06 -36.20 0.77
N LEU A 54 1.55 -36.32 2.00
CA LEU A 54 0.71 -36.65 3.15
C LEU A 54 -0.30 -35.55 3.47
N ILE A 55 0.13 -34.28 3.45
CA ILE A 55 -0.76 -33.14 3.71
C ILE A 55 -1.83 -33.02 2.60
N ALA A 56 -1.44 -33.19 1.34
CA ALA A 56 -2.38 -33.18 0.22
C ALA A 56 -3.39 -34.33 0.31
N GLY A 57 -2.95 -35.54 0.68
CA GLY A 57 -3.82 -36.69 0.88
C GLY A 57 -4.86 -36.46 1.99
N VAL A 58 -4.44 -35.93 3.14
CA VAL A 58 -5.35 -35.62 4.26
C VAL A 58 -6.36 -34.54 3.87
N ALA A 59 -5.94 -33.50 3.12
CA ALA A 59 -6.82 -32.44 2.66
C ALA A 59 -7.92 -32.96 1.72
N VAL A 60 -7.60 -33.88 0.81
CA VAL A 60 -8.58 -34.47 -0.11
C VAL A 60 -9.60 -35.32 0.65
N VAL A 61 -9.17 -36.11 1.64
CA VAL A 61 -10.09 -36.91 2.46
C VAL A 61 -11.04 -36.02 3.27
N LEU A 62 -10.54 -34.93 3.85
CA LEU A 62 -11.37 -33.96 4.57
C LEU A 62 -12.42 -33.30 3.67
N LEU A 63 -12.05 -32.90 2.46
CA LEU A 63 -12.99 -32.29 1.50
C LEU A 63 -14.09 -33.27 1.09
N LEU A 64 -13.76 -34.54 0.86
CA LEU A 64 -14.75 -35.57 0.54
C LEU A 64 -15.69 -35.84 1.71
N ALA A 65 -15.18 -35.87 2.95
CA ALA A 65 -16.01 -36.04 4.15
C ALA A 65 -16.97 -34.86 4.35
N ILE A 66 -16.50 -33.62 4.18
CA ILE A 66 -17.34 -32.42 4.26
C ILE A 66 -18.41 -32.45 3.17
N GLY A 67 -18.04 -32.80 1.92
CA GLY A 67 -18.99 -32.93 0.82
C GLY A 67 -20.09 -33.97 1.11
N ALA A 68 -19.73 -35.11 1.69
CA ALA A 68 -20.70 -36.14 2.08
C ALA A 68 -21.65 -35.66 3.20
N ILE A 69 -21.15 -34.91 4.19
CA ILE A 69 -21.98 -34.34 5.28
C ILE A 69 -22.95 -33.30 4.74
N VAL A 70 -22.52 -32.41 3.85
CA VAL A 70 -23.41 -31.41 3.23
C VAL A 70 -24.50 -32.09 2.41
N TRP A 71 -24.13 -33.13 1.65
CA TRP A 71 -25.07 -33.91 0.84
C TRP A 71 -26.14 -34.63 1.68
N THR A 72 -25.80 -35.16 2.85
CA THR A 72 -26.77 -35.81 3.74
C THR A 72 -27.71 -34.81 4.40
N LEU A 73 -27.19 -33.63 4.81
CA LEU A 73 -28.02 -32.56 5.36
C LEU A 73 -28.99 -31.99 4.32
N MET A 74 -28.57 -31.86 3.06
CA MET A 74 -29.44 -31.40 1.97
C MET A 74 -30.50 -32.42 1.56
N ARG A 75 -30.34 -33.70 1.91
CA ARG A 75 -31.32 -34.77 1.64
C ARG A 75 -32.28 -35.04 2.79
N ALA A 76 -32.14 -34.35 3.92
CA ALA A 76 -33.09 -34.49 5.02
C ALA A 76 -34.48 -33.98 4.58
N PRO A 77 -35.54 -34.81 4.56
CA PRO A 77 -36.87 -34.37 4.19
C PRO A 77 -37.37 -33.35 5.22
N SER A 78 -37.73 -32.15 4.75
CA SER A 78 -38.33 -31.12 5.60
C SER A 78 -39.59 -31.67 6.26
N GLY A 79 -39.54 -31.84 7.58
CA GLY A 79 -40.68 -32.27 8.38
C GLY A 79 -41.87 -31.34 8.16
N ARG A 80 -43.04 -31.94 7.91
CA ARG A 80 -44.32 -31.23 7.76
C ARG A 80 -44.60 -30.43 9.04
N VAL A 81 -44.57 -29.11 8.93
CA VAL A 81 -45.05 -28.20 9.98
C VAL A 81 -46.58 -28.30 9.99
N LEU A 82 -47.15 -28.95 11.00
CA LEU A 82 -48.58 -28.90 11.28
C LEU A 82 -48.91 -27.50 11.79
N ILE A 83 -49.56 -26.69 10.95
CA ILE A 83 -50.07 -25.38 11.32
C ILE A 83 -51.28 -25.59 12.24
N VAL A 84 -51.09 -25.42 13.55
CA VAL A 84 -52.19 -25.28 14.50
C VAL A 84 -52.62 -23.82 14.46
N SER A 85 -53.82 -23.58 13.94
CA SER A 85 -54.47 -22.26 13.90
C SER A 85 -54.82 -21.84 15.33
N SER A 86 -54.07 -20.89 15.89
CA SER A 86 -54.39 -20.24 17.17
C SER A 86 -55.32 -19.05 16.91
N THR A 87 -56.52 -19.14 17.48
CA THR A 87 -57.54 -18.10 17.60
C THR A 87 -56.94 -16.75 18.02
N PRO A 88 -57.29 -15.62 17.38
CA PRO A 88 -56.75 -14.32 17.76
C PRO A 88 -57.32 -13.86 19.11
N THR A 89 -56.41 -13.62 20.06
CA THR A 89 -56.69 -12.95 21.34
C THR A 89 -57.04 -11.48 21.08
N PRO A 90 -58.08 -10.90 21.72
CA PRO A 90 -58.45 -9.51 21.52
C PRO A 90 -57.31 -8.57 21.96
N VAL A 91 -56.89 -7.71 21.02
CA VAL A 91 -55.87 -6.68 21.24
C VAL A 91 -56.49 -5.58 22.10
N GLN A 92 -55.96 -5.39 23.31
CA GLN A 92 -56.34 -4.25 24.15
C GLN A 92 -55.83 -2.95 23.54
N SER A 93 -56.73 -1.98 23.44
CA SER A 93 -56.49 -0.63 22.94
C SER A 93 -55.42 0.07 23.79
N PRO A 94 -54.41 0.73 23.19
CA PRO A 94 -53.41 1.47 23.95
C PRO A 94 -54.04 2.69 24.65
N THR A 95 -53.72 2.83 25.93
CA THR A 95 -54.05 4.00 26.76
C THR A 95 -53.34 5.24 26.21
N PRO A 96 -54.02 6.40 26.07
CA PRO A 96 -53.39 7.61 25.57
C PRO A 96 -52.28 8.07 26.53
N THR A 97 -51.08 8.26 25.99
CA THR A 97 -49.93 8.84 26.69
C THR A 97 -50.16 10.35 26.86
N PRO A 98 -49.95 10.94 28.04
CA PRO A 98 -50.13 12.37 28.24
C PRO A 98 -49.15 13.16 27.38
N THR A 99 -49.69 14.13 26.65
CA THR A 99 -48.94 15.10 25.84
C THR A 99 -48.04 15.94 26.75
N PRO A 100 -46.73 16.05 26.50
CA PRO A 100 -45.86 16.90 27.29
C PRO A 100 -46.23 18.37 27.09
N THR A 101 -46.38 19.07 28.21
CA THR A 101 -46.57 20.52 28.30
C THR A 101 -45.41 21.26 27.64
N PRO A 102 -45.64 22.33 26.86
CA PRO A 102 -44.56 23.08 26.21
C PRO A 102 -43.69 23.75 27.27
N THR A 103 -42.42 23.34 27.33
CA THR A 103 -41.39 24.02 28.11
C THR A 103 -41.10 25.37 27.45
N SER A 104 -41.12 26.45 28.25
CA SER A 104 -40.78 27.79 27.80
C SER A 104 -39.38 27.84 27.20
N THR A 105 -39.31 28.23 25.92
CA THR A 105 -38.08 28.51 25.20
C THR A 105 -37.28 29.60 25.94
N PRO A 106 -36.01 29.35 26.33
CA PRO A 106 -35.19 30.40 26.91
C PRO A 106 -34.91 31.48 25.86
N THR A 107 -35.04 32.73 26.29
CA THR A 107 -34.66 33.94 25.56
C THR A 107 -33.22 33.82 25.06
N PRO A 108 -32.91 34.13 23.79
CA PRO A 108 -31.55 34.09 23.28
C PRO A 108 -30.67 35.05 24.09
N VAL A 109 -29.64 34.50 24.73
CA VAL A 109 -28.54 35.28 25.27
C VAL A 109 -27.71 35.75 24.08
N GLU A 110 -27.55 37.06 23.93
CA GLU A 110 -26.65 37.62 22.93
C GLU A 110 -25.24 37.04 23.15
N THR A 111 -24.82 36.22 22.19
CA THR A 111 -23.46 35.70 22.15
C THR A 111 -22.55 36.87 21.84
N PRO A 112 -21.50 37.14 22.65
CA PRO A 112 -20.58 38.23 22.35
C PRO A 112 -19.98 38.01 20.97
N THR A 113 -20.11 39.03 20.12
CA THR A 113 -19.45 39.12 18.82
C THR A 113 -17.98 38.72 18.98
N PRO A 114 -17.52 37.59 18.41
CA PRO A 114 -16.11 37.28 18.44
C PRO A 114 -15.37 38.41 17.73
N ALA A 115 -14.46 39.05 18.47
CA ALA A 115 -13.50 39.97 17.92
C ALA A 115 -12.87 39.33 16.68
N ALA A 116 -12.78 40.10 15.59
CA ALA A 116 -12.15 39.71 14.35
C ALA A 116 -10.75 39.17 14.66
N THR A 117 -10.68 37.86 14.83
CA THR A 117 -9.43 37.12 14.83
C THR A 117 -9.00 37.22 13.39
N ALA A 118 -8.04 38.10 13.14
CA ALA A 118 -7.33 38.19 11.89
C ALA A 118 -7.11 36.77 11.39
N ALA A 119 -7.55 36.50 10.16
CA ALA A 119 -7.28 35.26 9.47
C ALA A 119 -5.78 35.00 9.61
N SER A 120 -5.43 34.13 10.56
CA SER A 120 -4.13 33.51 10.58
C SER A 120 -4.04 32.82 9.23
N PRO A 121 -3.06 33.17 8.37
CA PRO A 121 -2.94 32.49 7.10
C PRO A 121 -2.82 31.02 7.46
N THR A 122 -3.78 30.21 7.00
CA THR A 122 -3.57 28.79 6.82
C THR A 122 -2.16 28.68 6.26
N PRO A 123 -1.19 28.05 6.95
CA PRO A 123 0.11 27.87 6.36
C PRO A 123 -0.15 26.97 5.16
N THR A 124 -0.23 27.60 3.98
CA THR A 124 0.02 27.01 2.67
C THR A 124 1.17 26.05 2.91
N GLY A 125 0.83 24.77 3.02
CA GLY A 125 1.76 23.72 3.38
C GLY A 125 2.76 23.65 2.25
N SER A 126 3.87 24.37 2.43
CA SER A 126 5.11 24.37 1.67
C SER A 126 5.03 23.48 0.43
N GLY A 127 4.47 24.05 -0.64
CA GLY A 127 4.57 23.48 -1.96
C GLY A 127 6.04 23.44 -2.31
N THR A 128 6.67 22.28 -2.17
CA THR A 128 7.83 22.04 -3.04
C THR A 128 7.25 22.17 -4.45
N PRO A 129 7.78 23.09 -5.26
CA PRO A 129 7.18 23.44 -6.53
C PRO A 129 7.00 22.19 -7.37
N ILE A 130 5.84 22.06 -8.03
CA ILE A 130 5.61 21.01 -9.01
C ILE A 130 6.70 21.18 -10.05
N ASN A 131 7.55 20.15 -10.19
CA ASN A 131 8.63 20.20 -11.15
C ASN A 131 8.20 19.47 -12.41
N LEU A 132 7.68 20.25 -13.36
CA LEU A 132 7.42 19.79 -14.72
C LEU A 132 8.68 19.80 -15.59
N ASP A 133 9.75 20.44 -15.13
CA ASP A 133 11.06 20.42 -15.78
C ASP A 133 11.81 19.17 -15.33
N LEU A 134 11.82 18.15 -16.19
CA LEU A 134 12.47 16.86 -15.91
C LEU A 134 14.00 17.04 -15.99
N THR A 135 14.60 17.72 -15.02
CA THR A 135 16.03 18.11 -15.05
C THR A 135 16.97 17.05 -14.48
N GLY A 136 16.43 15.95 -13.93
CA GLY A 136 17.20 14.86 -13.33
C GLY A 136 17.79 15.17 -11.94
N GLU A 137 17.58 16.38 -11.40
CA GLU A 137 17.99 16.74 -10.05
C GLU A 137 17.24 15.90 -8.99
N GLY A 138 17.97 15.28 -8.05
CA GLY A 138 17.40 14.42 -7.00
C GLY A 138 16.97 13.02 -7.48
N LEU A 139 17.10 12.71 -8.78
CA LEU A 139 16.71 11.43 -9.37
C LEU A 139 17.38 10.24 -8.69
N GLU A 140 18.69 10.32 -8.44
CA GLU A 140 19.45 9.22 -7.82
C GLU A 140 19.03 8.95 -6.37
N GLU A 141 18.62 9.99 -5.62
CA GLU A 141 18.10 9.81 -4.27
C GLU A 141 16.73 9.13 -4.30
N VAL A 142 15.86 9.52 -5.23
CA VAL A 142 14.56 8.89 -5.46
C VAL A 142 14.72 7.43 -5.89
N LYS A 143 15.61 7.15 -6.86
CA LYS A 143 15.94 5.78 -7.30
C LYS A 143 16.40 4.91 -6.14
N ARG A 144 17.36 5.41 -5.34
CA ARG A 144 17.88 4.71 -4.16
C ARG A 144 16.79 4.45 -3.11
N ALA A 145 15.95 5.45 -2.86
CA ALA A 145 14.85 5.39 -1.90
C ALA A 145 13.77 4.37 -2.32
N ILE A 146 13.49 4.26 -3.62
CA ILE A 146 12.58 3.26 -4.18
C ILE A 146 13.21 1.86 -4.12
N ALA A 147 14.47 1.71 -4.55
CA ALA A 147 15.18 0.43 -4.55
C ALA A 147 15.25 -0.20 -3.14
N GLN A 148 15.64 0.59 -2.13
CA GLN A 148 15.73 0.12 -0.75
C GLN A 148 14.40 -0.40 -0.19
N ARG A 149 13.27 0.19 -0.63
CA ARG A 149 11.93 -0.20 -0.16
C ARG A 149 11.38 -1.41 -0.91
N ILE A 150 11.69 -1.55 -2.20
CA ILE A 150 11.34 -2.74 -3.00
C ILE A 150 11.98 -4.00 -2.41
N GLU A 151 13.22 -3.91 -1.93
CA GLU A 151 13.92 -5.02 -1.27
C GLU A 151 13.22 -5.48 0.01
N LEU A 152 12.71 -4.54 0.80
CA LEU A 152 12.01 -4.80 2.06
C LEU A 152 10.59 -5.36 1.87
N GLN A 153 10.11 -5.53 0.63
CA GLN A 153 8.75 -6.02 0.41
C GLN A 153 8.69 -7.54 0.17
N PRO A 154 8.16 -8.35 1.11
CA PRO A 154 8.01 -9.80 0.91
C PRO A 154 6.85 -10.18 -0.02
N SER A 155 5.90 -9.28 -0.30
CA SER A 155 4.71 -9.56 -1.12
C SER A 155 4.84 -9.20 -2.60
N LEU A 156 5.90 -8.49 -3.02
CA LEU A 156 6.22 -8.34 -4.45
C LEU A 156 6.93 -9.60 -4.92
N THR A 157 6.46 -10.17 -6.03
CA THR A 157 7.22 -11.21 -6.73
C THR A 157 8.51 -10.62 -7.30
N GLN A 158 9.57 -11.42 -7.41
CA GLN A 158 10.85 -10.96 -7.95
C GLN A 158 10.70 -10.29 -9.32
N VAL A 159 9.81 -10.81 -10.17
CA VAL A 159 9.51 -10.23 -11.48
C VAL A 159 8.92 -8.82 -11.38
N GLN A 160 8.01 -8.59 -10.44
CA GLN A 160 7.45 -7.25 -10.23
C GLN A 160 8.51 -6.29 -9.67
N LYS A 161 9.38 -6.77 -8.78
CA LYS A 161 10.51 -5.97 -8.28
C LYS A 161 11.44 -5.54 -9.41
N ASP A 162 11.84 -6.48 -10.26
CA ASP A 162 12.71 -6.22 -11.41
C ASP A 162 12.04 -5.26 -12.41
N THR A 163 10.72 -5.38 -12.61
CA THR A 163 9.96 -4.48 -13.50
C THR A 163 9.97 -3.05 -12.98
N ILE A 164 9.67 -2.85 -11.69
CA ILE A 164 9.67 -1.52 -11.07
C ILE A 164 11.10 -0.95 -11.04
N TYR A 165 12.10 -1.78 -10.72
CA TYR A 165 13.51 -1.38 -10.71
C TYR A 165 13.96 -0.91 -12.10
N ASN A 166 13.73 -1.71 -13.14
CA ASN A 166 14.10 -1.35 -14.50
C ASN A 166 13.37 -0.11 -15.00
N ALA A 167 12.10 0.07 -14.64
CA ALA A 167 11.34 1.26 -15.01
C ALA A 167 11.94 2.53 -14.37
N VAL A 168 12.27 2.46 -13.09
CA VAL A 168 12.86 3.57 -12.33
C VAL A 168 14.29 3.86 -12.79
N GLU A 169 15.08 2.83 -13.06
CA GLU A 169 16.47 2.94 -13.52
C GLU A 169 16.57 3.46 -14.95
N SER A 170 15.62 3.09 -15.81
CA SER A 170 15.58 3.51 -17.22
C SER A 170 15.30 5.00 -17.40
N ALA A 171 14.72 5.68 -16.40
CA ALA A 171 14.41 7.10 -16.49
C ALA A 171 15.70 7.92 -16.55
N LYS A 172 15.91 8.63 -17.68
CA LYS A 172 17.00 9.60 -17.86
C LYS A 172 16.71 10.93 -17.18
N ALA A 173 15.42 11.20 -16.98
CA ALA A 173 14.92 12.40 -16.38
C ALA A 173 13.61 12.07 -15.64
N MET A 174 13.44 12.59 -14.43
CA MET A 174 12.22 12.42 -13.64
C MET A 174 11.91 13.70 -12.87
N GLY A 175 10.63 14.00 -12.72
CA GLY A 175 10.16 15.17 -12.00
C GLY A 175 8.82 14.88 -11.35
N ARG A 176 8.57 15.56 -10.23
CA ARG A 176 7.35 15.39 -9.46
C ARG A 176 6.28 16.32 -9.99
N ILE A 177 5.23 15.74 -10.56
CA ILE A 177 4.18 16.46 -11.28
C ILE A 177 2.91 16.68 -10.46
N ALA A 178 2.73 15.95 -9.35
CA ALA A 178 1.67 16.20 -8.39
C ALA A 178 2.02 15.69 -6.99
N VAL A 179 1.40 16.30 -5.99
CA VAL A 179 1.44 15.88 -4.58
C VAL A 179 0.01 15.90 -4.05
N VAL A 180 -0.42 14.81 -3.43
CA VAL A 180 -1.78 14.61 -2.93
C VAL A 180 -1.74 14.37 -1.44
N SER A 181 -2.40 15.23 -0.66
CA SER A 181 -2.41 15.11 0.81
C SER A 181 -3.62 14.35 1.33
N PHE A 182 -3.43 13.58 2.41
CA PHE A 182 -4.47 12.81 3.10
C PHE A 182 -4.54 13.25 4.58
N PRO A 183 -5.52 14.06 4.99
CA PRO A 183 -5.62 14.63 6.33
C PRO A 183 -6.06 13.59 7.36
N THR A 184 -6.65 12.49 6.93
CA THR A 184 -7.08 11.37 7.76
C THR A 184 -6.25 10.12 7.47
N ALA A 185 -6.27 9.15 8.38
CA ALA A 185 -5.65 7.84 8.19
C ALA A 185 -6.39 6.96 7.14
N THR A 186 -7.16 7.58 6.24
CA THR A 186 -7.90 6.90 5.17
C THR A 186 -7.07 6.84 3.89
N SER A 187 -7.44 5.89 3.03
CA SER A 187 -6.92 5.75 1.66
C SER A 187 -7.68 6.58 0.63
N VAL A 188 -8.77 7.23 1.04
CA VAL A 188 -9.52 8.18 0.20
C VAL A 188 -8.88 9.57 0.28
N PRO A 189 -8.53 10.19 -0.87
CA PRO A 189 -8.00 11.55 -0.89
C PRO A 189 -9.05 12.53 -0.36
N SER A 190 -8.69 13.40 0.58
CA SER A 190 -9.64 14.42 1.06
C SER A 190 -9.62 15.69 0.24
N GLU A 191 -8.46 16.03 -0.34
CA GLU A 191 -8.38 17.09 -1.32
C GLU A 191 -9.12 16.54 -2.52
N SER A 192 -10.25 17.19 -2.81
CA SER A 192 -11.18 16.80 -3.85
C SER A 192 -10.37 16.38 -5.07
N VAL A 193 -10.62 15.17 -5.59
CA VAL A 193 -10.09 14.68 -6.87
C VAL A 193 -9.98 15.79 -7.94
N ALA A 194 -10.87 16.78 -7.88
CA ALA A 194 -10.81 18.05 -8.60
C ALA A 194 -9.46 18.81 -8.54
N SER A 195 -8.74 18.90 -7.42
CA SER A 195 -7.45 19.60 -7.32
C SER A 195 -6.36 18.86 -8.10
N ILE A 196 -6.30 17.53 -7.97
CA ILE A 196 -5.40 16.66 -8.73
C ILE A 196 -5.68 16.81 -10.22
N VAL A 197 -6.96 16.70 -10.59
CA VAL A 197 -7.40 16.85 -11.99
C VAL A 197 -7.07 18.25 -12.52
N ALA A 198 -7.25 19.30 -11.72
CA ALA A 198 -6.93 20.66 -12.10
C ALA A 198 -5.42 20.86 -12.33
N GLN A 199 -4.58 20.35 -11.41
CA GLN A 199 -3.12 20.41 -11.53
C GLN A 199 -2.62 19.66 -12.77
N LEU A 200 -3.20 18.49 -13.07
CA LEU A 200 -2.79 17.66 -14.19
C LEU A 200 -3.50 18.01 -15.52
N SER A 201 -4.46 18.94 -15.49
CA SER A 201 -5.13 19.44 -16.69
C SER A 201 -4.43 20.63 -17.33
N THR A 202 -3.31 21.11 -16.76
CA THR A 202 -2.51 22.16 -17.40
C THR A 202 -1.99 21.67 -18.76
N PRO A 203 -1.81 22.58 -19.75
CA PRO A 203 -1.32 22.20 -21.07
C PRO A 203 0.01 21.44 -21.03
N GLU A 204 0.91 21.85 -20.15
CA GLU A 204 2.22 21.26 -19.95
C GLU A 204 2.11 19.83 -19.37
N ALA A 205 1.30 19.65 -18.32
CA ALA A 205 1.07 18.33 -17.74
C ALA A 205 0.35 17.39 -18.72
N ARG A 206 -0.63 17.88 -19.47
CA ARG A 206 -1.32 17.08 -20.49
C ARG A 206 -0.39 16.63 -21.60
N LYS A 207 0.45 17.54 -22.11
CA LYS A 207 1.45 17.19 -23.12
C LYS A 207 2.37 16.09 -22.60
N LEU A 208 2.85 16.23 -21.37
CA LEU A 208 3.70 15.26 -20.72
C LEU A 208 3.00 13.90 -20.54
N LEU A 209 1.75 13.89 -20.05
CA LEU A 209 0.96 12.66 -19.84
C LEU A 209 0.57 11.96 -21.15
N GLN A 210 0.57 12.65 -22.28
CA GLN A 210 0.33 12.09 -23.61
C GLN A 210 1.58 11.50 -24.27
N GLU A 211 2.77 11.70 -23.68
CA GLU A 211 4.02 11.16 -24.23
C GLU A 211 3.99 9.62 -24.21
N PRO A 212 4.12 8.91 -25.35
CA PRO A 212 3.89 7.47 -25.41
C PRO A 212 4.83 6.62 -24.56
N ARG A 213 6.00 7.17 -24.21
CA ARG A 213 7.04 6.48 -23.44
C ARG A 213 7.13 6.94 -22.00
N ILE A 214 6.25 7.83 -21.56
CA ILE A 214 6.32 8.31 -20.19
C ILE A 214 6.01 7.17 -19.22
N ILE A 215 6.82 7.11 -18.18
CA ILE A 215 6.65 6.21 -17.05
C ILE A 215 6.15 7.05 -15.89
N LEU A 216 5.04 6.64 -15.27
CA LEU A 216 4.58 7.28 -14.04
C LEU A 216 4.86 6.37 -12.84
N ALA A 217 5.49 6.94 -11.81
CA ALA A 217 5.66 6.30 -10.51
C ALA A 217 4.81 7.05 -9.49
N VAL A 218 3.87 6.35 -8.86
CA VAL A 218 2.94 6.89 -7.86
C VAL A 218 3.34 6.34 -6.50
N LEU A 219 3.99 7.17 -5.69
CA LEU A 219 4.58 6.79 -4.42
C LEU A 219 3.61 7.17 -3.31
N GLY A 220 3.03 6.16 -2.65
CA GLY A 220 2.12 6.39 -1.53
C GLY A 220 2.85 6.31 -0.20
N TYR A 221 2.57 7.25 0.70
CA TYR A 221 3.17 7.34 2.03
C TYR A 221 2.09 7.29 3.12
N ALA A 222 2.43 6.64 4.23
CA ALA A 222 1.71 6.71 5.48
C ALA A 222 2.56 7.43 6.53
N ASP A 223 1.94 7.89 7.61
CA ASP A 223 2.73 8.34 8.76
C ASP A 223 3.29 7.14 9.54
N ARG A 224 4.20 7.38 10.50
CA ARG A 224 4.81 6.30 11.29
C ARG A 224 3.92 5.80 12.44
N GLN A 225 2.67 6.26 12.58
CA GLN A 225 1.82 5.80 13.68
C GLN A 225 1.33 4.37 13.44
N GLY A 226 1.33 3.55 14.49
CA GLY A 226 0.81 2.18 14.43
C GLY A 226 1.81 1.17 13.85
N GLU A 227 1.28 0.08 13.30
CA GLU A 227 2.08 -1.05 12.82
C GLU A 227 2.57 -0.83 11.39
N ASP A 228 3.82 -1.20 11.12
CA ASP A 228 4.46 -1.07 9.79
C ASP A 228 3.64 -1.75 8.68
N GLN A 229 3.07 -2.93 8.95
CA GLN A 229 2.26 -3.66 7.96
C GLN A 229 0.96 -2.92 7.61
N LYS A 230 0.35 -2.23 8.58
CA LYS A 230 -0.86 -1.41 8.36
C LYS A 230 -0.49 -0.16 7.56
N ASN A 231 0.59 0.51 7.92
CA ASN A 231 1.09 1.68 7.21
C ASN A 231 1.48 1.35 5.77
N PHE A 232 2.08 0.19 5.55
CA PHE A 232 2.35 -0.34 4.22
C PHE A 232 1.06 -0.52 3.41
N THR A 233 0.08 -1.23 3.97
CA THR A 233 -1.22 -1.47 3.31
C THR A 233 -1.92 -0.15 2.96
N LEU A 234 -1.97 0.77 3.92
CA LEU A 234 -2.57 2.09 3.72
C LEU A 234 -1.85 2.90 2.64
N SER A 235 -0.51 2.88 2.64
CA SER A 235 0.29 3.55 1.63
C SER A 235 0.05 2.99 0.22
N LYS A 236 -0.18 1.67 0.11
CA LYS A 236 -0.55 0.99 -1.14
C LYS A 236 -1.91 1.46 -1.63
N GLU A 237 -2.93 1.40 -0.77
CA GLU A 237 -4.30 1.80 -1.12
C GLU A 237 -4.36 3.26 -1.57
N ARG A 238 -3.58 4.15 -0.93
CA ARG A 238 -3.47 5.55 -1.36
C ARG A 238 -2.85 5.70 -2.74
N ALA A 239 -1.76 4.99 -3.01
CA ALA A 239 -1.13 5.01 -4.33
C ALA A 239 -2.11 4.49 -5.39
N ASP A 240 -2.77 3.37 -5.14
CA ASP A 240 -3.77 2.78 -6.04
C ASP A 240 -4.94 3.75 -6.30
N ALA A 241 -5.47 4.42 -5.27
CA ALA A 241 -6.53 5.40 -5.42
C ALA A 241 -6.12 6.56 -6.34
N VAL A 242 -4.87 7.03 -6.25
CA VAL A 242 -4.36 8.07 -7.16
C VAL A 242 -4.15 7.52 -8.57
N VAL A 243 -3.71 6.27 -8.73
CA VAL A 243 -3.62 5.61 -10.05
C VAL A 243 -4.99 5.54 -10.73
N GLU A 244 -6.04 5.17 -10.00
CA GLU A 244 -7.41 5.16 -10.51
C GLU A 244 -7.85 6.55 -10.97
N ILE A 245 -7.56 7.60 -10.19
CA ILE A 245 -7.84 8.99 -10.60
C ILE A 245 -7.10 9.37 -11.88
N LEU A 246 -5.81 9.03 -11.99
CA LEU A 246 -5.01 9.31 -13.18
C LEU A 246 -5.59 8.65 -14.44
N ARG A 247 -6.04 7.40 -14.32
CA ARG A 247 -6.64 6.66 -15.44
C ARG A 247 -8.02 7.19 -15.79
N ASP A 248 -8.92 7.28 -14.81
CA ASP A 248 -10.35 7.53 -15.04
C ASP A 248 -10.65 9.02 -15.28
N LYS A 249 -9.87 9.92 -14.68
CA LYS A 249 -10.15 11.37 -14.72
C LYS A 249 -9.13 12.15 -15.53
N CYS A 250 -7.88 11.71 -15.58
CA CYS A 250 -6.82 12.37 -16.36
C CYS A 250 -6.56 11.70 -17.71
N GLY A 251 -7.15 10.53 -17.99
CA GLY A 251 -7.00 9.83 -19.27
C GLY A 251 -5.61 9.25 -19.49
N VAL A 252 -4.86 8.98 -18.41
CA VAL A 252 -3.54 8.37 -18.49
C VAL A 252 -3.68 6.92 -18.94
N VAL A 253 -3.18 6.62 -20.15
CA VAL A 253 -3.16 5.27 -20.72
C VAL A 253 -1.80 4.57 -20.59
N ASN A 254 -0.80 5.32 -20.14
CA ASN A 254 0.58 4.88 -20.02
C ASN A 254 0.81 3.93 -18.83
N THR A 255 2.01 3.36 -18.77
CA THR A 255 2.45 2.52 -17.66
C THR A 255 2.55 3.36 -16.38
N VAL A 256 1.73 2.99 -15.40
CA VAL A 256 1.71 3.60 -14.06
C VAL A 256 2.05 2.54 -13.02
N TYR A 257 3.05 2.82 -12.20
CA TYR A 257 3.48 1.97 -11.10
C TYR A 257 3.03 2.56 -9.76
N ALA A 258 2.14 1.87 -9.06
CA ALA A 258 1.81 2.18 -7.67
C ALA A 258 2.87 1.57 -6.74
N ILE A 259 3.57 2.41 -5.99
CA ILE A 259 4.68 2.02 -5.13
C ILE A 259 4.33 2.37 -3.68
N PRO A 260 4.05 1.36 -2.83
CA PRO A 260 3.81 1.59 -1.40
C PRO A 260 5.12 1.88 -0.67
N MET A 261 5.21 3.04 -0.02
CA MET A 261 6.41 3.49 0.69
C MET A 261 6.36 3.21 2.20
N GLY A 262 5.19 2.81 2.72
CA GLY A 262 4.98 2.55 4.14
C GLY A 262 4.97 3.82 4.99
N GLY A 263 5.21 3.64 6.30
CA GLY A 263 5.26 4.73 7.27
C GLY A 263 6.53 5.58 7.12
N THR A 264 6.40 6.89 7.12
CA THR A 264 7.52 7.83 6.96
C THR A 264 7.40 9.08 7.85
N ASP A 265 8.56 9.67 8.14
CA ASP A 265 8.76 10.96 8.81
C ASP A 265 9.53 11.96 7.91
N LEU A 266 9.69 11.65 6.62
CA LEU A 266 10.52 12.40 5.68
C LEU A 266 10.08 13.85 5.46
N PHE A 267 8.77 14.12 5.51
CA PHE A 267 8.23 15.44 5.15
C PHE A 267 8.12 16.36 6.36
N ASP A 268 7.77 15.78 7.51
CA ASP A 268 7.74 16.48 8.79
C ASP A 268 7.85 15.48 9.96
N PRO A 269 8.98 15.43 10.66
CA PRO A 269 9.17 14.53 11.80
C PRO A 269 8.20 14.79 12.97
N HIS A 270 7.65 16.01 13.06
CA HIS A 270 6.78 16.43 14.15
C HIS A 270 5.32 16.54 13.71
N GLY A 271 5.07 16.90 12.46
CA GLY A 271 3.76 17.01 11.83
C GLY A 271 3.39 15.78 11.03
N LEU A 272 3.03 14.70 11.73
CA LEU A 272 2.69 13.39 11.13
C LEU A 272 1.63 13.47 10.02
N ALA A 273 0.76 14.48 10.05
CA ALA A 273 -0.21 14.74 8.99
C ALA A 273 0.40 15.01 7.61
N ARG A 274 1.58 15.63 7.55
CA ARG A 274 2.26 15.95 6.28
C ARG A 274 2.93 14.73 5.65
N ASN A 275 3.08 13.65 6.41
CA ASN A 275 3.64 12.39 5.92
C ASN A 275 2.58 11.49 5.26
N ARG A 276 1.30 11.85 5.38
CA ARG A 276 0.18 11.16 4.72
C ARG A 276 -0.03 11.72 3.32
N THR A 277 0.83 11.34 2.40
CA THR A 277 0.93 11.98 1.09
C THR A 277 1.09 10.94 -0.01
N VAL A 278 0.65 11.25 -1.23
CA VAL A 278 1.02 10.53 -2.45
C VAL A 278 1.75 11.49 -3.36
N GLU A 279 2.87 11.06 -3.91
CA GLU A 279 3.60 11.81 -4.93
C GLU A 279 3.44 11.13 -6.29
N VAL A 280 3.20 11.93 -7.32
CA VAL A 280 3.18 11.46 -8.72
C VAL A 280 4.43 11.96 -9.39
N TRP A 281 5.28 11.02 -9.79
CA TRP A 281 6.52 11.26 -10.49
C TRP A 281 6.38 10.81 -11.93
N ALA A 282 6.88 11.63 -12.85
CA ALA A 282 6.85 11.37 -14.27
C ALA A 282 8.29 11.27 -14.79
N GLY A 283 8.61 10.20 -15.51
CA GLY A 283 9.94 9.94 -16.02
C GLY A 283 9.95 9.64 -17.51
N LEU A 284 10.94 10.21 -18.21
CA LEU A 284 11.20 9.90 -19.61
C LEU A 284 12.43 8.98 -19.69
N PRO A 285 12.33 7.84 -20.41
CA PRO A 285 13.44 6.93 -20.61
C PRO A 285 14.50 7.42 -21.62
#